data_AF-A0A256ZBZ3-F1
#
_entry.id   AF-A0A256ZBZ3-F1
#
_cell.length_a   1.000
_cell.length_b   1.000
_cell.length_c   1.000
_cell.angle_alpha   90.00
_cell.angle_beta   90.00
_cell.angle_gamma   90.00
#
_symmetry.space_group_name_H-M   'P 1'
#
loop_
_entity.id
_entity.type
_entity.pdbx_description
1 polymer ?
#
loop_
_entity_poly.entity_id
_entity_poly.type
_entity_poly.pdbx_seq_one_letter_code
_entity_poly.pdbx_strand_id
1 'polypeptide(L)'
;MDRENEKVNMMMGAGGRAMQDLLKKLTVNFSRKGIADIGLKELDDSAVIGQWALTIDGHTVTPYIFPGGDIGRLSVAGTVNDLAAIGSEGIAIALG
;
A
#
# COMPACT_ATOMS: atom_id res chain seq x y z
N MET A 1 -17.83 -21.26 15.17
CA MET A 1 -16.92 -20.39 14.39
C MET A 1 -16.69 -19.15 15.23
N ASP A 2 -15.46 -18.99 15.72
CA ASP A 2 -15.14 -18.07 16.81
C ASP A 2 -15.16 -16.60 16.37
N ARG A 3 -15.97 -15.80 17.07
CA ARG A 3 -16.15 -14.35 16.85
C ARG A 3 -14.90 -13.50 17.11
N GLU A 4 -13.82 -14.10 17.60
CA GLU A 4 -12.52 -13.44 17.79
C GLU A 4 -11.79 -13.15 16.47
N ASN A 5 -12.04 -13.95 15.42
CA ASN A 5 -11.39 -13.79 14.11
C ASN A 5 -12.03 -12.72 13.20
N GLU A 6 -13.06 -12.01 13.68
CA GLU A 6 -13.75 -10.95 12.93
C GLU A 6 -13.24 -9.53 13.26
N LYS A 7 -12.41 -9.35 14.30
CA LYS A 7 -11.93 -8.02 14.71
C LYS A 7 -10.59 -7.68 14.07
N VAL A 8 -10.45 -6.41 13.69
CA VAL A 8 -9.16 -5.84 13.27
C VAL A 8 -8.17 -5.91 14.42
N ASN A 9 -6.97 -6.40 14.14
CA ASN A 9 -5.90 -6.53 15.13
C ASN A 9 -4.54 -6.14 14.50
N MET A 10 -3.50 -6.02 15.34
CA MET A 10 -2.17 -5.56 14.92
C MET A 10 -1.52 -6.44 13.83
N MET A 11 -1.78 -7.74 13.82
CA MET A 11 -1.19 -8.65 12.83
C MET A 11 -1.69 -8.37 11.40
N MET A 12 -2.89 -7.81 11.28
CA MET A 12 -3.47 -7.43 9.99
C MET A 12 -2.80 -6.20 9.37
N GLY A 13 -2.00 -5.43 10.12
CA GLY A 13 -1.23 -4.29 9.63
C GLY A 13 0.28 -4.53 9.57
N ALA A 14 0.74 -5.76 9.84
CA ALA A 14 2.16 -6.08 9.98
C ALA A 14 2.85 -6.54 8.67
N GLY A 15 2.18 -6.44 7.51
CA GLY A 15 2.74 -6.86 6.21
C GLY A 15 2.73 -8.38 5.94
N GLY A 16 2.32 -9.20 6.92
CA GLY A 16 2.39 -10.66 6.84
C GLY A 16 1.12 -11.34 6.29
N ARG A 17 1.03 -12.66 6.51
CA ARG A 17 -0.08 -13.51 6.03
C ARG A 17 -1.47 -13.01 6.47
N ALA A 18 -1.59 -12.54 7.72
CA ALA A 18 -2.86 -12.01 8.24
C ALA A 18 -3.36 -10.79 7.45
N MET A 19 -2.45 -9.91 7.01
CA MET A 19 -2.78 -8.78 6.13
C MET A 19 -3.21 -9.27 4.76
N GLN A 20 -2.47 -10.21 4.16
CA GLN A 20 -2.82 -10.77 2.84
C GLN A 20 -4.20 -11.45 2.83
N ASP A 21 -4.55 -12.17 3.90
CA ASP A 21 -5.85 -12.80 4.04
C ASP A 21 -6.98 -11.77 4.20
N LEU A 22 -6.71 -10.65 4.88
CA LEU A 22 -7.64 -9.52 4.96
C LEU A 22 -7.82 -8.87 3.59
N LEU A 23 -6.73 -8.54 2.88
CA LEU A 23 -6.77 -7.91 1.57
C LEU A 23 -7.55 -8.77 0.55
N LYS A 24 -7.31 -10.09 0.50
CA LYS A 24 -8.07 -10.99 -0.38
C LYS A 24 -9.57 -10.92 -0.14
N LYS A 25 -10.00 -10.83 1.13
CA LYS A 25 -11.43 -10.69 1.47
C LYS A 25 -12.00 -9.34 1.06
N LEU A 26 -11.24 -8.26 1.23
CA LEU A 26 -11.69 -6.90 0.90
C LEU A 26 -11.69 -6.64 -0.61
N THR A 27 -10.62 -7.04 -1.31
CA THR A 27 -10.46 -6.81 -2.75
C THR A 27 -11.60 -7.43 -3.56
N VAL A 28 -12.13 -8.59 -3.17
CA VAL A 28 -13.31 -9.19 -3.81
C VAL A 28 -14.52 -8.25 -3.79
N ASN A 29 -14.70 -7.48 -2.71
CA ASN A 29 -15.82 -6.56 -2.55
C ASN A 29 -15.59 -5.19 -3.21
N PHE A 30 -14.33 -4.75 -3.32
CA PHE A 30 -13.97 -3.44 -3.89
C PHE A 30 -13.53 -3.50 -5.35
N SER A 31 -13.26 -4.69 -5.89
CA SER A 31 -12.85 -4.83 -7.28
C SER A 31 -14.01 -4.62 -8.23
N ARG A 32 -14.20 -3.35 -8.62
CA ARG A 32 -15.03 -2.98 -9.77
C ARG A 32 -14.21 -3.16 -11.05
N LYS A 33 -14.90 -3.40 -12.17
CA LYS A 33 -14.27 -3.42 -13.49
C LYS A 33 -13.72 -2.01 -13.76
N GLY A 34 -12.41 -1.84 -13.56
CA GLY A 34 -11.71 -0.57 -13.72
C GLY A 34 -11.18 -0.36 -15.13
N ILE A 35 -10.62 0.82 -15.38
CA ILE A 35 -9.89 1.19 -16.60
C ILE A 35 -8.38 0.90 -16.49
N ALA A 36 -7.93 0.34 -15.37
CA ALA A 36 -6.52 0.13 -15.10
C ALA A 36 -6.00 -1.13 -15.77
N ASP A 37 -4.81 -1.03 -16.36
CA ASP A 37 -4.06 -2.13 -16.95
C ASP A 37 -3.51 -3.05 -15.84
N ILE A 38 -3.06 -2.43 -14.74
CA ILE A 38 -2.74 -3.09 -13.46
C ILE A 38 -3.62 -2.45 -12.39
N GLY A 39 -4.51 -3.24 -11.79
CA GLY A 39 -5.51 -2.75 -10.85
C GLY A 39 -5.42 -3.39 -9.48
N LEU A 40 -6.53 -3.31 -8.74
CA LEU A 40 -6.58 -3.79 -7.36
C LEU A 40 -6.54 -5.33 -7.23
N LYS A 41 -6.86 -6.08 -8.29
CA LYS A 41 -6.89 -7.56 -8.24
C LYS A 41 -5.49 -8.16 -8.22
N GLU A 42 -4.56 -7.44 -8.84
CA GLU A 42 -3.18 -7.82 -9.03
C GLU A 42 -2.41 -7.72 -7.71
N LEU A 43 -2.87 -6.86 -6.78
CA LEU A 43 -2.24 -6.62 -5.48
C LEU A 43 -0.74 -6.30 -5.62
N ASP A 44 -0.41 -5.54 -6.65
CA ASP A 44 0.94 -5.07 -6.97
C ASP A 44 1.27 -3.77 -6.21
N ASP A 45 2.53 -3.32 -6.29
CA ASP A 45 3.04 -2.13 -5.59
C ASP A 45 2.44 -0.81 -6.12
N SER A 46 1.78 -0.85 -7.28
CA SER A 46 1.16 0.32 -7.91
C SER A 46 0.04 -0.07 -8.88
N ALA A 47 -0.93 0.83 -9.04
CA ALA A 47 -1.89 0.74 -10.14
C ALA A 47 -1.34 1.47 -11.39
N VAL A 48 -1.65 0.94 -12.58
CA VAL A 48 -1.22 1.50 -13.87
C VAL A 48 -2.42 1.77 -14.77
N ILE A 49 -2.49 2.98 -15.34
CA ILE A 49 -3.46 3.39 -16.35
C ILE A 49 -2.71 4.06 -17.50
N GLY A 50 -2.49 3.34 -18.59
CA GLY A 50 -1.65 3.80 -19.70
C GLY A 50 -0.22 4.08 -19.23
N GLN A 51 0.23 5.33 -19.31
CA GLN A 51 1.57 5.75 -18.86
C GLN A 51 1.61 6.22 -17.40
N TRP A 52 0.47 6.27 -16.71
CA TRP A 52 0.39 6.80 -15.36
C TRP A 52 0.45 5.66 -14.35
N ALA A 53 1.36 5.81 -13.39
CA ALA A 53 1.47 4.97 -12.22
C ALA A 53 0.96 5.71 -10.99
N LEU A 54 0.27 5.00 -10.10
CA LEU A 54 -0.20 5.53 -8.83
C LEU A 54 0.02 4.51 -7.72
N THR A 55 0.67 4.95 -6.65
CA THR A 55 0.78 4.23 -5.38
C THR A 55 0.37 5.15 -4.23
N ILE A 56 0.05 4.55 -3.09
CA ILE A 56 -0.21 5.24 -1.84
C ILE A 56 0.29 4.38 -0.69
N ASP A 57 0.93 5.03 0.26
CA ASP A 57 1.54 4.34 1.40
C ASP A 57 1.30 5.12 2.70
N GLY A 58 0.94 4.40 3.77
CA GLY A 58 0.55 4.97 5.05
C GLY A 58 1.65 4.81 6.09
N HIS A 59 2.22 5.91 6.58
CA HIS A 59 3.36 5.86 7.49
C HIS A 59 2.97 6.18 8.93
N THR A 60 3.19 5.23 9.84
CA THR A 60 2.82 5.32 11.27
C THR A 60 3.99 5.00 12.21
N VAL A 61 5.22 5.13 11.71
CA VAL A 61 6.46 4.80 12.46
C VAL A 61 6.58 5.62 13.75
N THR A 62 7.08 4.98 14.80
CA THR A 62 7.40 5.62 16.08
C THR A 62 8.74 5.06 16.61
N PRO A 63 9.66 5.90 17.11
CA PRO A 63 9.59 7.37 17.17
C PRO A 63 9.63 8.04 15.79
N TYR A 64 9.18 9.29 15.68
CA TYR A 64 9.14 10.01 14.39
C TYR A 64 10.52 10.37 13.85
N ILE A 65 11.54 10.45 14.71
CA ILE A 65 12.95 10.64 14.35
C ILE A 65 13.71 9.46 14.93
N PHE A 66 14.52 8.79 14.12
CA PHE A 66 15.25 7.58 14.48
C PHE A 66 16.64 7.57 13.83
N PRO A 67 17.58 6.75 14.31
CA PRO A 67 18.89 6.63 13.67
C PRO A 67 18.75 6.27 12.19
N GLY A 68 19.22 7.16 11.30
CA GLY A 68 19.16 6.98 9.85
C GLY A 68 18.00 7.67 9.13
N GLY A 69 17.07 8.33 9.83
CA GLY A 69 16.00 9.09 9.18
C GLY A 69 14.89 9.60 10.09
N ASP A 70 13.81 10.02 9.45
CA ASP A 70 12.58 10.45 10.09
C ASP A 70 11.37 9.96 9.29
N ILE A 71 10.18 10.13 9.85
CA ILE A 71 8.92 9.76 9.20
C ILE A 71 8.75 10.44 7.83
N GLY A 72 9.18 11.69 7.65
CA GLY A 72 9.09 12.39 6.37
C GLY A 72 9.99 11.78 5.30
N ARG A 73 11.24 11.47 5.64
CA ARG A 73 12.15 10.72 4.76
C ARG A 73 11.57 9.36 4.40
N LEU A 74 11.00 8.64 5.37
CA LEU A 74 10.36 7.36 5.13
C LEU A 74 9.16 7.49 4.18
N SER A 75 8.33 8.51 4.38
CA SER A 75 7.14 8.73 3.55
C SER A 75 7.49 8.99 2.08
N VAL A 76 8.48 9.85 1.84
CA VAL A 76 8.92 10.12 0.47
C VAL A 76 9.61 8.91 -0.14
N ALA A 77 10.54 8.29 0.60
CA ALA A 77 11.32 7.17 0.08
C ALA A 77 10.45 5.94 -0.21
N GLY A 78 9.48 5.59 0.65
CA GLY A 78 8.57 4.47 0.44
C GLY A 78 7.75 4.65 -0.84
N THR A 79 7.05 5.77 -0.97
CA THR A 79 6.23 6.08 -2.16
C THR A 79 7.07 6.11 -3.44
N VAL A 80 8.28 6.71 -3.42
CA VAL A 80 9.16 6.74 -4.60
C VAL A 80 9.67 5.33 -4.95
N ASN A 81 9.99 4.50 -3.95
CA ASN A 81 10.47 3.15 -4.19
C ASN A 81 9.40 2.26 -4.85
N ASP A 82 8.14 2.36 -4.43
CA ASP A 82 7.04 1.60 -5.03
C ASP A 82 6.83 1.97 -6.51
N LEU A 83 6.88 3.27 -6.83
CA LEU A 83 6.84 3.74 -8.21
C LEU A 83 8.04 3.23 -9.03
N ALA A 84 9.24 3.24 -8.44
CA ALA A 84 10.44 2.76 -9.09
C ALA A 84 10.42 1.23 -9.32
N ALA A 85 9.78 0.46 -8.44
CA ALA A 85 9.67 -1.00 -8.56
C ALA A 85 8.94 -1.44 -9.84
N ILE A 86 7.97 -0.62 -10.30
CA ILE A 86 7.24 -0.84 -11.56
C ILE A 86 7.85 -0.06 -12.74
N GLY A 87 9.01 0.57 -12.56
CA GLY A 87 9.72 1.32 -13.60
C GLY A 87 9.16 2.71 -13.90
N SER A 88 8.34 3.29 -13.02
CA SER A 88 7.87 4.66 -13.16
C SER A 88 8.95 5.67 -12.77
N GLU A 89 9.01 6.79 -13.49
CA GLU A 89 9.94 7.90 -13.19
C GLU A 89 9.49 8.74 -11.97
N GLY A 90 8.19 8.73 -11.65
CA GLY A 90 7.62 9.57 -10.59
C GLY A 90 7.64 11.06 -10.91
N ILE A 91 6.47 11.71 -10.88
CA ILE A 91 6.32 13.11 -11.34
C ILE A 91 5.75 14.05 -10.27
N ALA A 92 5.07 13.51 -9.27
CA ALA A 92 4.41 14.26 -8.22
C ALA A 92 4.18 13.37 -6.99
N ILE A 93 4.11 14.01 -5.82
CA ILE A 93 3.74 13.38 -4.55
C ILE A 93 2.63 14.22 -3.93
N ALA A 94 1.63 13.56 -3.34
CA ALA A 94 0.62 14.19 -2.51
C ALA A 94 0.90 13.88 -1.03
N LEU A 95 0.67 14.85 -0.16
CA LEU A 95 0.77 14.71 1.30
C LEU A 95 -0.59 15.02 1.91
N GLY A 96 -1.05 14.17 2.83
CA GLY A 96 -2.35 14.27 3.49
C GLY A 96 -2.27 14.05 4.99
#